data_AF-A0A327TPD4-F1
#
_entry.id   AF-A0A327TPD4-F1
#
_cell.length_a   1.000
_cell.length_b   1.000
_cell.length_c   1.000
_cell.angle_alpha   90.00
_cell.angle_beta   90.00
_cell.angle_gamma   90.00
#
_symmetry.space_group_name_H-M   'P 1'
#
loop_
_entity.id
_entity.type
_entity.pdbx_description
1 polymer ?
#
loop_
_entity_poly.entity_id
_entity_poly.type
_entity_poly.pdbx_seq_one_letter_code
_entity_poly.pdbx_strand_id
1 'polypeptide(L)'
;MPILPRNVTIDQQMIGFARRPRPLPPAPAPTPRSSPFPSRPPSGSATTLGAVQIDDLKRLRRARDTMDRDYAEPLDVAALARVALMSVGHFQRSFRAAYGETPYSYLMTRRIERAKTLLRRGDLSVTEVCMAVGCTSLGSFSTRFTELVGESPSAYRARDHSAAEHITACVAMYLTRPVRGTDTGRPQ
;
A
#
# COMPACT_ATOMS: atom_id res chain seq x y z
N MET A 1 -17.12 51.54 -19.25
CA MET A 1 -18.14 50.69 -19.92
C MET A 1 -17.75 50.63 -21.39
N PRO A 2 -17.46 49.49 -22.06
CA PRO A 2 -17.62 48.07 -21.67
C PRO A 2 -16.30 47.22 -21.75
N ILE A 3 -16.07 46.26 -20.85
CA ILE A 3 -16.22 44.77 -20.94
C ILE A 3 -15.07 44.03 -21.69
N LEU A 4 -14.25 43.27 -20.93
CA LEU A 4 -13.54 42.04 -21.39
C LEU A 4 -14.50 40.84 -21.19
N PRO A 5 -14.38 39.66 -21.87
CA PRO A 5 -13.18 38.81 -21.74
C PRO A 5 -12.85 37.78 -22.85
N ARG A 6 -11.58 37.30 -22.79
CA ARG A 6 -11.07 35.92 -22.97
C ARG A 6 -11.67 35.02 -24.06
N ASN A 7 -10.87 34.72 -25.08
CA ASN A 7 -10.98 33.48 -25.87
C ASN A 7 -9.65 32.73 -25.81
N VAL A 8 -9.55 31.75 -24.90
CA VAL A 8 -8.62 30.63 -25.02
C VAL A 8 -9.48 29.42 -25.33
N THR A 9 -9.34 28.93 -26.56
CA THR A 9 -9.98 27.73 -27.08
C THR A 9 -9.64 26.55 -26.18
N ILE A 10 -10.64 26.03 -25.48
CA ILE A 10 -10.61 24.73 -24.83
C ILE A 10 -10.87 23.71 -25.93
N ASP A 11 -9.82 23.03 -26.38
CA ASP A 11 -9.93 21.84 -27.22
C ASP A 11 -10.38 20.67 -26.34
N GLN A 12 -11.71 20.51 -26.26
CA GLN A 12 -12.38 19.32 -25.74
C GLN A 12 -12.50 18.31 -26.89
N GLN A 13 -11.48 17.47 -27.05
CA GLN A 13 -11.58 16.26 -27.84
C GLN A 13 -11.39 15.00 -26.98
N MET A 14 -12.49 14.23 -26.93
CA MET A 14 -12.51 12.77 -26.94
C MET A 14 -12.07 12.02 -25.67
N ILE A 15 -12.99 11.91 -24.70
CA ILE A 15 -13.11 10.70 -23.88
C ILE A 15 -14.42 10.00 -24.28
N GLY A 16 -14.36 9.30 -25.40
CA GLY A 16 -15.37 8.31 -25.75
C GLY A 16 -15.15 7.07 -24.90
N PHE A 17 -16.08 6.75 -24.00
CA PHE A 17 -16.26 5.38 -23.49
C PHE A 17 -17.68 5.19 -22.92
N ALA A 18 -18.69 5.39 -23.76
CA ALA A 18 -20.03 4.87 -23.47
C ALA A 18 -20.03 3.34 -23.66
N ARG A 19 -19.76 2.59 -22.58
CA ARG A 19 -20.18 1.18 -22.48
C ARG A 19 -21.33 1.09 -21.49
N ARG A 20 -22.55 0.89 -22.01
CA ARG A 20 -23.72 0.52 -21.23
C ARG A 20 -23.39 -0.75 -20.41
N PRO A 21 -23.74 -0.83 -19.11
CA PRO A 21 -23.60 -2.07 -18.35
C PRO A 21 -24.59 -3.12 -18.88
N ARG A 22 -24.10 -4.35 -19.11
CA ARG A 22 -24.92 -5.53 -19.40
C ARG A 22 -25.74 -5.89 -18.14
N PRO A 23 -27.03 -6.27 -18.26
CA PRO A 23 -27.79 -6.77 -17.12
C PRO A 23 -27.23 -8.13 -16.66
N LEU A 24 -27.13 -8.28 -15.35
CA LEU A 24 -26.63 -9.48 -14.66
C LEU A 24 -27.68 -10.61 -14.75
N PRO A 25 -27.30 -11.88 -15.02
CA PRO A 25 -28.23 -12.99 -14.90
C PRO A 25 -28.63 -13.23 -13.42
N PRO A 26 -29.83 -13.76 -13.15
CA PRO A 26 -30.27 -14.08 -11.79
C PRO A 26 -29.41 -15.20 -11.19
N ALA A 27 -29.05 -15.04 -9.91
CA ALA A 27 -28.18 -15.95 -9.17
C ALA A 27 -28.79 -17.36 -9.02
N PRO A 28 -28.00 -18.44 -9.12
CA PRO A 28 -28.47 -19.79 -8.79
C PRO A 28 -28.68 -19.95 -7.27
N ALA A 29 -29.68 -20.75 -6.92
CA ALA A 29 -30.10 -21.05 -5.54
C ALA A 29 -28.97 -21.63 -4.65
N PRO A 30 -29.00 -21.39 -3.33
CA PRO A 30 -27.97 -21.90 -2.42
C PRO A 30 -28.07 -23.43 -2.25
N THR A 31 -26.98 -24.12 -2.56
CA THR A 31 -26.79 -25.52 -2.17
C THR A 31 -26.39 -25.63 -0.69
N PRO A 32 -26.81 -26.68 0.04
CA PRO A 32 -26.48 -26.87 1.45
C PRO A 32 -24.97 -27.12 1.63
N ARG A 33 -24.33 -26.31 2.48
CA ARG A 33 -22.91 -26.42 2.86
C ARG A 33 -22.65 -27.67 3.68
N SER A 34 -21.81 -28.55 3.16
CA SER A 34 -20.98 -29.48 3.93
C SER A 34 -19.89 -28.69 4.69
N SER A 35 -19.63 -29.12 5.93
CA SER A 35 -18.77 -28.53 6.97
C SER A 35 -17.36 -28.07 6.52
N PRO A 36 -16.83 -26.92 7.01
CA PRO A 36 -15.51 -26.42 6.63
C PRO A 36 -14.46 -26.53 7.77
N PHE A 37 -14.38 -27.65 8.49
CA PHE A 37 -13.28 -27.84 9.45
C PHE A 37 -12.25 -28.85 8.94
N PRO A 38 -11.19 -28.40 8.24
CA PRO A 38 -9.95 -29.15 8.24
C PRO A 38 -9.30 -29.08 9.63
N SER A 39 -8.96 -30.28 10.11
CA SER A 39 -8.16 -30.66 11.26
C SER A 39 -7.12 -29.64 11.76
N ARG A 40 -7.24 -29.36 13.06
CA ARG A 40 -6.23 -28.86 14.01
C ARG A 40 -4.77 -29.14 13.61
N PRO A 41 -3.87 -28.14 13.61
CA PRO A 41 -2.44 -28.40 13.45
C PRO A 41 -1.87 -29.11 14.71
N PRO A 42 -0.85 -29.97 14.55
CA PRO A 42 -0.23 -30.69 15.66
C PRO A 42 0.57 -29.76 16.57
N SER A 43 0.46 -30.05 17.86
CA SER A 43 1.25 -29.49 18.95
C SER A 43 2.75 -29.69 18.71
N GLY A 44 3.52 -28.61 18.80
CA GLY A 44 4.98 -28.61 18.74
C GLY A 44 5.58 -27.56 19.68
N SER A 45 6.01 -28.01 20.86
CA SER A 45 7.19 -27.55 21.61
C SER A 45 7.39 -26.04 21.86
N ALA A 46 6.69 -25.49 22.86
CA ALA A 46 6.60 -24.05 23.16
C ALA A 46 7.86 -23.34 23.75
N THR A 47 9.04 -23.96 23.84
CA THR A 47 10.20 -23.31 24.54
C THR A 47 11.37 -22.93 23.63
N THR A 48 11.50 -23.50 22.42
CA THR A 48 12.51 -23.09 21.41
C THR A 48 11.92 -22.14 20.36
N LEU A 49 10.59 -22.01 20.32
CA LEU A 49 9.86 -21.16 19.39
C LEU A 49 10.23 -19.68 19.50
N GLY A 50 10.51 -19.15 20.69
CA GLY A 50 10.80 -17.71 20.87
C GLY A 50 12.09 -17.25 20.16
N ALA A 51 13.20 -17.97 20.32
CA ALA A 51 14.49 -17.57 19.74
C ALA A 51 14.53 -17.72 18.22
N VAL A 52 14.01 -18.85 17.70
CA VAL A 52 13.91 -19.10 16.25
C VAL A 52 12.98 -18.08 15.58
N GLN A 53 11.85 -17.75 16.21
CA GLN A 53 10.94 -16.71 15.71
C GLN A 53 11.58 -15.32 15.73
N ILE A 54 12.35 -14.96 16.77
CA ILE A 54 13.05 -13.67 16.81
C ILE A 54 14.09 -13.56 15.69
N ASP A 55 14.87 -14.61 15.43
CA ASP A 55 15.87 -14.58 14.37
C ASP A 55 15.24 -14.54 12.97
N ASP A 56 14.12 -15.23 12.75
CA ASP A 56 13.34 -15.11 11.53
C ASP A 56 12.78 -13.70 11.35
N LEU A 57 12.28 -13.06 12.41
CA LEU A 57 11.84 -11.66 12.37
C LEU A 57 12.99 -10.69 12.05
N LYS A 58 14.20 -10.91 12.58
CA LYS A 58 15.38 -10.12 12.21
C LYS A 58 15.73 -10.27 10.73
N ARG A 59 15.64 -11.49 10.18
CA ARG A 59 15.89 -11.78 8.76
C ARG A 59 14.84 -11.13 7.86
N LEU A 60 13.56 -11.26 8.21
CA LEU A 60 12.45 -10.61 7.51
C LEU A 60 12.57 -9.08 7.55
N ARG A 61 12.99 -8.52 8.69
CA ARG A 61 13.25 -7.09 8.81
C ARG A 61 14.35 -6.63 7.87
N ARG A 62 15.46 -7.38 7.73
CA ARG A 62 16.52 -7.04 6.77
C ARG A 62 15.99 -7.01 5.34
N ALA A 63 15.19 -8.00 4.93
CA ALA A 63 14.59 -8.00 3.61
C ALA A 63 13.66 -6.81 3.40
N ARG A 64 12.83 -6.46 4.40
CA ARG A 64 11.97 -5.28 4.36
C ARG A 64 12.80 -3.99 4.25
N ASP A 65 13.87 -3.86 5.03
CA ASP A 65 14.73 -2.68 5.01
C ASP A 65 15.45 -2.54 3.64
N THR A 66 15.75 -3.66 2.95
CA THR A 66 16.19 -3.65 1.54
C THR A 66 15.08 -3.16 0.61
N MET A 67 13.85 -3.65 0.76
CA MET A 67 12.71 -3.17 -0.05
C MET A 67 12.45 -1.67 0.14
N ASP A 68 12.61 -1.17 1.36
CA ASP A 68 12.42 0.25 1.68
C ASP A 68 13.51 1.14 1.13
N ARG A 69 14.74 0.62 0.98
CA ARG A 69 15.87 1.33 0.37
C ARG A 69 15.75 1.35 -1.15
N ASP A 70 15.47 0.19 -1.73
CA ASP A 70 15.52 -0.05 -3.17
C ASP A 70 14.11 -0.05 -3.78
N TYR A 71 13.19 0.76 -3.23
CA TYR A 71 11.77 0.71 -3.58
C TYR A 71 11.49 1.00 -5.06
N ALA A 72 12.38 1.75 -5.72
CA ALA A 72 12.26 2.13 -7.13
C ALA A 72 12.69 1.00 -8.08
N GLU A 73 13.45 0.02 -7.58
CA GLU A 73 13.93 -1.10 -8.40
C GLU A 73 12.82 -2.13 -8.63
N PRO A 74 12.86 -2.89 -9.74
CA PRO A 74 11.94 -4.01 -9.97
C PRO A 74 11.96 -5.02 -8.81
N LEU A 75 10.79 -5.57 -8.47
CA LEU A 75 10.68 -6.53 -7.38
C LEU A 75 11.33 -7.87 -7.76
N ASP A 76 12.47 -8.18 -7.12
CA ASP A 76 13.06 -9.53 -7.15
C ASP A 76 12.84 -10.26 -5.82
N VAL A 77 11.79 -11.09 -5.79
CA VAL A 77 11.43 -11.89 -4.61
C VAL A 77 12.52 -12.92 -4.29
N ALA A 78 13.26 -13.41 -5.29
CA ALA A 78 14.34 -14.37 -5.07
C ALA A 78 15.55 -13.69 -4.41
N ALA A 79 15.89 -12.47 -4.82
CA ALA A 79 16.91 -11.67 -4.14
C ALA A 79 16.53 -11.37 -2.68
N LEU A 80 15.28 -10.98 -2.41
CA LEU A 80 14.80 -10.72 -1.05
C LEU A 80 14.84 -11.98 -0.16
N ALA A 81 14.48 -13.13 -0.72
CA ALA A 81 14.58 -14.41 -0.02
C ALA A 81 16.04 -14.76 0.32
N ARG A 82 16.98 -14.50 -0.59
CA ARG A 82 18.43 -14.65 -0.32
C ARG A 82 18.91 -13.72 0.80
N VAL A 83 18.46 -12.46 0.82
CA VAL A 83 18.76 -11.50 1.90
C VAL A 83 18.23 -12.01 3.25
N ALA A 84 17.05 -12.63 3.25
CA ALA A 84 16.46 -13.23 4.45
C ALA A 84 17.05 -14.61 4.81
N LEU A 85 17.95 -15.19 4.02
CA LEU A 85 18.46 -16.57 4.19
C LEU A 85 17.33 -17.61 4.22
N MET A 86 16.34 -17.44 3.35
CA MET A 86 15.15 -18.30 3.26
C MET A 86 14.94 -18.77 1.81
N SER A 87 14.26 -19.90 1.65
CA SER A 87 13.68 -20.25 0.35
C SER A 87 12.56 -19.28 -0.02
N VAL A 88 12.31 -19.08 -1.31
CA VAL A 88 11.31 -18.12 -1.80
C VAL A 88 9.91 -18.39 -1.21
N GLY A 89 9.48 -19.65 -1.20
CA GLY A 89 8.18 -20.01 -0.66
C GLY A 89 8.07 -19.83 0.85
N HIS A 90 9.15 -20.10 1.61
CA HIS A 90 9.18 -19.83 3.04
C HIS A 90 9.16 -18.32 3.31
N PHE A 91 9.97 -17.55 2.60
CA PHE A 91 9.99 -16.09 2.70
C PHE A 91 8.61 -15.47 2.46
N GLN A 92 7.90 -15.84 1.39
CA GLN A 92 6.58 -15.27 1.11
C GLN A 92 5.55 -15.56 2.21
N ARG A 93 5.53 -16.79 2.74
CA ARG A 93 4.64 -17.17 3.84
C ARG A 93 4.99 -16.46 5.14
N SER A 94 6.28 -16.45 5.50
CA SER A 94 6.77 -15.82 6.72
C SER A 94 6.63 -14.30 6.67
N PHE A 95 6.86 -13.66 5.52
CA PHE A 95 6.64 -12.23 5.33
C PHE A 95 5.17 -11.87 5.52
N ARG A 96 4.25 -12.63 4.91
CA ARG A 96 2.81 -12.42 5.11
C ARG A 96 2.38 -12.66 6.55
N ALA A 97 2.93 -13.67 7.22
CA ALA A 97 2.63 -13.94 8.62
C ALA A 97 3.13 -12.82 9.54
N ALA A 98 4.29 -12.23 9.24
CA ALA A 98 4.89 -11.17 10.05
C ALA A 98 4.30 -9.77 9.78
N TYR A 99 3.97 -9.43 8.53
CA TYR A 99 3.55 -8.09 8.12
C TYR A 99 2.09 -7.99 7.68
N GLY A 100 1.37 -9.11 7.59
CA GLY A 100 -0.04 -9.15 7.21
C GLY A 100 -0.31 -9.06 5.70
N GLU A 101 0.69 -8.72 4.88
CA GLU A 101 0.54 -8.56 3.43
C GLU A 101 1.64 -9.26 2.63
N THR A 102 1.46 -9.38 1.31
CA THR A 102 2.48 -9.99 0.44
C THR A 102 3.62 -9.00 0.15
N PRO A 103 4.84 -9.48 -0.19
CA PRO A 103 5.94 -8.59 -0.55
C PRO A 103 5.60 -7.60 -1.69
N TYR A 104 4.82 -8.04 -2.68
CA TYR A 104 4.37 -7.16 -3.76
C TYR A 104 3.43 -6.05 -3.26
N SER A 105 2.46 -6.40 -2.41
CA SER A 105 1.54 -5.40 -1.83
C SER A 105 2.32 -4.38 -0.99
N TYR A 106 3.23 -4.85 -0.14
CA TYR A 106 4.07 -4.00 0.69
C TYR A 106 4.87 -3.00 -0.16
N LEU A 107 5.61 -3.50 -1.16
CA LEU A 107 6.42 -2.64 -2.04
C LEU A 107 5.54 -1.60 -2.73
N MET A 108 4.37 -2.00 -3.20
CA MET A 108 3.45 -1.09 -3.88
C MET A 108 2.94 0.00 -2.93
N THR A 109 2.58 -0.34 -1.69
CA THR A 109 2.22 0.63 -0.66
C THR A 109 3.35 1.64 -0.43
N ARG A 110 4.60 1.17 -0.29
CA ARG A 110 5.78 2.04 -0.13
C ARG A 110 6.01 2.96 -1.33
N ARG A 111 5.81 2.45 -2.56
CA ARG A 111 5.86 3.27 -3.78
C ARG A 111 4.78 4.35 -3.79
N ILE A 112 3.56 4.04 -3.39
CA ILE A 112 2.47 5.02 -3.30
C ILE A 112 2.76 6.09 -2.22
N GLU A 113 3.30 5.71 -1.06
CA GLU A 113 3.71 6.68 -0.03
C GLU A 113 4.77 7.65 -0.55
N ARG A 114 5.74 7.15 -1.32
CA ARG A 114 6.75 7.99 -1.97
C ARG A 114 6.13 8.86 -3.06
N ALA A 115 5.23 8.30 -3.89
CA ALA A 115 4.51 9.03 -4.93
C ALA A 115 3.71 10.20 -4.36
N LYS A 116 2.99 9.99 -3.25
CA LYS A 116 2.29 11.08 -2.54
C LYS A 116 3.23 12.22 -2.20
N THR A 117 4.43 11.90 -1.71
CA THR A 117 5.44 12.91 -1.36
C THR A 117 5.91 13.71 -2.58
N LEU A 118 6.11 13.04 -3.72
CA LEU A 118 6.46 13.72 -4.97
C LEU A 118 5.32 14.57 -5.52
N LEU A 119 4.08 14.07 -5.47
CA LEU A 119 2.90 14.80 -5.93
C LEU A 119 2.60 16.04 -5.08
N ARG A 120 2.87 15.99 -3.76
CA ARG A 120 2.73 17.17 -2.89
C ARG A 120 3.73 18.28 -3.23
N ARG A 121 4.96 17.93 -3.62
CA ARG A 121 5.97 18.91 -4.05
C ARG A 121 5.58 19.61 -5.35
N GLY A 122 4.90 18.92 -6.25
CA GLY A 122 4.36 19.50 -7.48
C GLY A 122 5.35 19.60 -8.66
N ASP A 123 6.63 19.30 -8.43
CA ASP A 123 7.72 19.41 -9.42
C ASP A 123 7.58 18.45 -10.63
N LEU A 124 6.89 17.32 -10.44
CA LEU A 124 6.77 16.26 -11.44
C LEU A 124 5.31 16.07 -11.87
N SER A 125 5.13 15.69 -13.13
CA SER A 125 3.85 15.18 -13.65
C SER A 125 3.52 13.80 -13.09
N VAL A 126 2.25 13.39 -13.16
CA VAL A 126 1.82 12.07 -12.67
C VAL A 126 2.57 10.93 -13.36
N THR A 127 2.84 11.06 -14.66
CA THR A 127 3.58 10.06 -15.44
C THR A 127 5.04 9.97 -14.98
N GLU A 128 5.69 11.10 -14.75
CA GLU A 128 7.07 11.13 -14.23
C GLU A 128 7.14 10.55 -12.83
N VAL A 129 6.16 10.84 -11.96
CA VAL A 129 6.07 10.23 -10.63
C VAL A 129 5.92 8.71 -10.72
N CYS A 130 5.07 8.21 -11.61
CA CYS A 130 4.89 6.76 -11.84
C CYS A 130 6.23 6.08 -12.18
N MET A 131 7.00 6.68 -13.10
CA MET A 131 8.31 6.14 -13.49
C MET A 131 9.34 6.29 -12.36
N ALA A 132 9.35 7.42 -11.66
CA ALA A 132 10.28 7.69 -10.56
C ALA A 132 10.11 6.75 -9.36
N VAL A 133 8.91 6.23 -9.12
CA VAL A 133 8.66 5.23 -8.06
C VAL A 133 8.85 3.79 -8.55
N GLY A 134 9.25 3.57 -9.81
CA GLY A 134 9.52 2.24 -10.35
C GLY A 134 8.29 1.47 -10.81
N CYS A 135 7.14 2.12 -11.01
CA CYS A 135 5.96 1.49 -11.57
C CYS A 135 6.08 1.37 -13.09
N THR A 136 5.79 0.18 -13.63
CA THR A 136 5.93 -0.13 -15.06
C THR A 136 4.74 0.33 -15.91
N SER A 137 3.59 0.60 -15.28
CA SER A 137 2.36 0.99 -15.96
C SER A 137 1.60 2.05 -15.18
N LEU A 138 1.25 3.12 -15.89
CA LEU A 138 0.44 4.22 -15.36
C LEU A 138 -0.96 3.77 -14.93
N GLY A 139 -1.55 2.81 -15.65
CA GLY A 139 -2.88 2.29 -15.34
C GLY A 139 -2.89 1.53 -14.00
N SER A 140 -1.95 0.60 -13.83
CA SER A 140 -1.81 -0.16 -12.57
C SER A 140 -1.47 0.75 -11.40
N PHE A 141 -0.62 1.75 -11.62
CA PHE A 141 -0.29 2.77 -10.63
C PHE A 141 -1.53 3.59 -10.24
N SER A 142 -2.29 4.11 -11.20
CA SER A 142 -3.45 4.96 -10.93
C SER A 142 -4.55 4.22 -10.17
N THR A 143 -4.85 2.98 -10.57
CA THR A 143 -5.82 2.12 -9.85
C THR A 143 -5.37 1.91 -8.41
N ARG A 144 -4.11 1.49 -8.22
CA ARG A 144 -3.62 1.16 -6.88
C ARG A 144 -3.43 2.38 -5.98
N PHE A 145 -3.04 3.51 -6.56
CA PHE A 145 -3.01 4.79 -5.87
C PHE A 145 -4.42 5.16 -5.39
N THR A 146 -5.42 5.07 -6.27
CA THR A 146 -6.81 5.41 -5.91
C THR A 146 -7.36 4.46 -4.84
N GLU A 147 -7.07 3.16 -4.91
CA GLU A 147 -7.45 2.18 -3.88
C GLU A 147 -6.85 2.51 -2.50
N LEU A 148 -5.58 2.95 -2.45
CA LEU A 148 -4.87 3.19 -1.20
C LEU A 148 -5.06 4.61 -0.65
N VAL A 149 -5.32 5.59 -1.51
CA VAL A 149 -5.40 7.01 -1.15
C VAL A 149 -6.85 7.52 -1.15
N GLY A 150 -7.75 6.88 -1.90
CA GLY A 150 -9.17 7.25 -2.02
C GLY A 150 -9.46 8.27 -3.12
N GLU A 151 -8.43 8.83 -3.77
CA GLU A 151 -8.57 9.79 -4.87
C GLU A 151 -7.51 9.52 -5.96
N SER A 152 -7.75 10.04 -7.17
CA SER A 152 -6.83 9.83 -8.29
C SER A 152 -5.52 10.61 -8.11
N PRO A 153 -4.39 10.17 -8.69
CA PRO A 153 -3.12 10.90 -8.59
C PRO A 153 -3.19 12.35 -9.05
N SER A 154 -3.96 12.64 -10.10
CA SER A 154 -4.14 13.99 -10.64
C SER A 154 -4.95 14.87 -9.69
N ALA A 155 -6.03 14.33 -9.11
CA ALA A 155 -6.82 15.04 -8.11
C ALA A 155 -5.99 15.30 -6.84
N TYR A 156 -5.25 14.29 -6.39
CA TYR A 156 -4.33 14.41 -5.26
C TYR A 156 -3.32 15.54 -5.52
N ARG A 157 -2.69 15.62 -6.71
CA ARG A 157 -1.74 16.69 -7.04
C ARG A 157 -2.38 18.10 -7.05
N ALA A 158 -3.62 18.22 -7.52
CA ALA A 158 -4.32 19.51 -7.61
C ALA A 158 -4.83 20.02 -6.26
N ARG A 159 -4.89 19.15 -5.25
CA ARG A 159 -5.28 19.51 -3.88
C ARG A 159 -4.23 20.39 -3.22
N ASP A 160 -4.65 21.33 -2.39
CA ASP A 160 -3.73 22.09 -1.55
C ASP A 160 -3.14 21.18 -0.47
N HIS A 161 -1.81 21.12 -0.39
CA HIS A 161 -1.07 20.35 0.61
C HIS A 161 -0.27 21.23 1.57
N SER A 162 -0.41 22.56 1.50
CA SER A 162 0.24 23.51 2.40
C SER A 162 0.01 23.14 3.87
N ALA A 163 -1.20 22.72 4.24
CA ALA A 163 -1.56 22.28 5.59
C ALA A 163 -0.71 21.09 6.12
N ALA A 164 -0.19 20.23 5.24
CA ALA A 164 0.67 19.10 5.62
C ALA A 164 2.16 19.49 5.73
N GLU A 165 2.58 20.63 5.16
CA GLU A 165 3.95 21.16 5.30
C GLU A 165 4.18 21.86 6.64
N HIS A 166 3.13 22.42 7.25
CA HIS A 166 3.23 23.21 8.48
C HIS A 166 3.27 22.38 9.78
N ILE A 167 3.10 21.05 9.73
CA ILE A 167 3.24 20.22 10.92
C ILE A 167 4.70 19.78 11.03
N THR A 168 5.48 20.43 11.88
CA THR A 168 6.81 19.96 12.27
C THR A 168 6.70 18.50 12.72
N ALA A 169 7.58 17.63 12.21
CA ALA A 169 7.54 16.19 12.49
C ALA A 169 7.48 15.85 14.00
N CYS A 170 8.05 16.71 14.84
CA CYS A 170 7.99 16.59 16.31
C CYS A 170 6.57 16.80 16.87
N VAL A 171 5.79 17.71 16.29
CA VAL A 171 4.41 18.05 16.69
C VAL A 171 3.43 16.98 16.21
N ALA A 172 3.59 16.46 14.99
CA ALA A 172 2.81 15.31 14.51
C ALA A 172 3.02 14.08 15.39
N MET A 173 4.29 13.78 15.73
CA MET A 173 4.63 12.67 16.62
C MET A 173 4.03 12.83 18.02
N TYR A 174 3.97 14.05 18.55
CA TYR A 174 3.37 14.31 19.85
C TYR A 174 1.84 14.15 19.82
N LEU A 175 1.16 14.76 18.84
CA LEU A 175 -0.31 14.79 18.77
C LEU A 175 -0.94 13.46 18.36
N THR A 176 -0.23 12.62 17.61
CA THR A 176 -0.77 11.35 17.09
C THR A 176 -0.28 10.12 17.86
N ARG A 177 0.50 10.30 18.95
CA ARG A 177 1.00 9.18 19.75
C ARG A 177 -0.18 8.47 20.43
N PRO A 178 -0.50 7.22 20.06
CA PRO A 178 -1.58 6.49 20.72
C PRO A 178 -1.13 6.14 22.13
N VAL A 179 -1.85 6.63 23.14
CA VAL A 179 -1.69 6.16 24.52
C VAL A 179 -2.13 4.70 24.52
N ARG A 180 -1.21 3.78 24.85
CA ARG A 180 -1.60 2.41 25.18
C ARG A 180 -2.43 2.52 26.44
N GLY A 181 -3.74 2.36 26.31
CA GLY A 181 -4.59 2.07 27.45
C GLY A 181 -4.03 0.81 28.11
N THR A 182 -3.26 0.98 29.16
CA THR A 182 -3.08 -0.07 30.16
C THR A 182 -4.41 -0.15 30.88
N ASP A 183 -5.31 -0.94 30.31
CA ASP A 183 -6.48 -1.36 31.07
C ASP A 183 -6.00 -2.24 32.25
N THR A 184 -6.78 -2.25 33.32
CA THR A 184 -6.68 -3.05 34.56
C THR A 184 -5.79 -2.58 35.72
N GLY A 185 -6.45 -1.97 36.72
CA GLY A 185 -5.95 -1.80 38.09
C GLY A 185 -6.91 -1.04 39.01
N ARG A 186 -8.05 -1.66 39.41
CA ARG A 186 -8.91 -1.18 40.52
C ARG A 186 -8.15 -1.23 41.86
N PRO A 187 -8.30 -0.25 42.78
CA PRO A 187 -9.16 -0.38 43.99
C PRO A 187 -9.91 0.96 44.28
N GLN A 188 -10.99 1.10 45.04
CA GLN A 188 -11.66 0.34 46.10
C GLN A 188 -13.15 0.24 45.80
#